data_AF-A0A4W5M294-F1
#
_entry.id   AF-A0A4W5M294-F1
#
_cell.length_a   1.000
_cell.length_b   1.000
_cell.length_c   1.000
_cell.angle_alpha   90.00
_cell.angle_beta   90.00
_cell.angle_gamma   90.00
#
_symmetry.space_group_name_H-M   'P 1'
#
loop_
_entity.id
_entity.type
_entity.pdbx_description
1 polymer ?
#
loop_
_entity_poly.entity_id
_entity_poly.type
_entity_poly.pdbx_seq_one_letter_code
_entity_poly.pdbx_strand_id
1 'polypeptide(L)'
;MNMSYLVFFMRKLWFNVSPGRDLEADLIFHYPQELPKYLRGYHLCTKEDMVNIGALLFRVKSNNDKSQLIMISKMLKDLVPNDMLKAMSATEWQKNIVAAYNKQPGMTVEEAILAFLKVVCRWPTFGCAFFEVKQTSDPNFPDIVRIAISKQGVAIIHPKTKDVLATHPFNRIANWCSGSTYFHITVGNLVKGNKILCETSLVNTCITVLFVCLLLFFYC
;
A
#
# COMPACT_ATOMS: atom_id res chain seq x y z
N MET A 1 -21.06 -2.39 -30.81
CA MET A 1 -20.20 -1.67 -29.84
C MET A 1 -18.86 -2.38 -29.78
N ASN A 2 -17.76 -1.71 -30.16
CA ASN A 2 -16.42 -2.29 -30.06
C ASN A 2 -15.86 -1.94 -28.67
N MET A 3 -15.73 -2.92 -27.78
CA MET A 3 -15.15 -2.71 -26.44
C MET A 3 -13.62 -2.85 -26.52
N SER A 4 -12.91 -1.74 -26.40
CA SER A 4 -11.44 -1.77 -26.24
C SER A 4 -11.07 -2.24 -24.84
N TYR A 5 -10.13 -3.18 -24.73
CA TYR A 5 -9.57 -3.62 -23.45
C TYR A 5 -8.04 -3.48 -23.44
N LEU A 6 -7.47 -3.28 -22.25
CA LEU A 6 -6.04 -3.28 -22.00
C LEU A 6 -5.68 -4.47 -21.10
N VAL A 7 -4.58 -5.15 -21.42
CA VAL A 7 -4.06 -6.27 -20.64
C VAL A 7 -2.84 -5.80 -19.87
N PHE A 8 -2.85 -5.99 -18.56
CA PHE A 8 -1.73 -5.68 -17.68
C PHE A 8 -1.20 -6.96 -17.05
N PHE A 9 0.12 -7.13 -17.06
CA PHE A 9 0.80 -8.15 -16.27
C PHE A 9 1.34 -7.52 -14.99
N MET A 10 0.84 -7.98 -13.84
CA MET A 10 1.14 -7.38 -12.53
C MET A 10 1.24 -8.46 -11.46
N ARG A 11 2.00 -8.20 -10.39
CA ARG A 11 1.97 -9.05 -9.20
C ARG A 11 0.64 -8.86 -8.47
N LYS A 12 -0.16 -9.92 -8.42
CA LYS A 12 -1.42 -9.95 -7.67
C LYS A 12 -1.23 -10.38 -6.22
N LEU A 13 -0.34 -11.34 -5.99
CA LEU A 13 -0.15 -12.01 -4.71
C LEU A 13 1.29 -11.84 -4.22
N TRP A 14 1.43 -11.43 -2.96
CA TRP A 14 2.68 -10.97 -2.36
C TRP A 14 3.18 -11.96 -1.29
N PHE A 15 3.34 -13.23 -1.69
CA PHE A 15 3.91 -14.28 -0.86
C PHE A 15 5.42 -14.37 -1.05
N ASN A 16 6.16 -14.52 0.05
CA ASN A 16 7.62 -14.73 0.07
C ASN A 16 8.44 -13.73 -0.79
N VAL A 17 7.94 -12.50 -0.95
CA VAL A 17 8.64 -11.42 -1.65
C VAL A 17 9.75 -10.88 -0.75
N SER A 18 10.98 -10.93 -1.23
CA SER A 18 12.17 -10.41 -0.55
C SER A 18 12.92 -9.50 -1.51
N PRO A 19 12.88 -8.17 -1.31
CA PRO A 19 13.60 -7.23 -2.15
C PRO A 19 15.09 -7.59 -2.26
N GLY A 20 15.59 -7.61 -3.50
CA GLY A 20 16.97 -7.93 -3.88
C GLY A 20 17.18 -9.40 -4.25
N ARG A 21 16.20 -10.28 -4.01
CA ARG A 21 16.27 -11.68 -4.45
C ARG A 21 16.06 -11.81 -5.97
N ASP A 22 15.20 -10.96 -6.52
CA ASP A 22 14.86 -10.93 -7.94
C ASP A 22 14.76 -9.46 -8.36
N LEU A 23 15.86 -8.93 -8.89
CA LEU A 23 15.99 -7.52 -9.25
C LEU A 23 15.06 -7.14 -10.39
N GLU A 24 14.86 -8.01 -11.38
CA GLU A 24 13.92 -7.74 -12.48
C GLU A 24 12.49 -7.61 -11.94
N ALA A 25 12.08 -8.52 -11.04
CA ALA A 25 10.76 -8.40 -10.42
C ALA A 25 10.63 -7.16 -9.54
N ASP A 26 11.70 -6.76 -8.83
CA ASP A 26 11.72 -5.54 -8.03
C ASP A 26 11.50 -4.29 -8.89
N LEU A 27 12.20 -4.19 -10.02
CA LEU A 27 12.15 -3.04 -10.92
C LEU A 27 10.86 -2.98 -11.73
N ILE A 28 10.40 -4.12 -12.27
CA ILE A 28 9.26 -4.18 -13.18
C ILE A 28 7.92 -4.20 -12.42
N PHE A 29 7.85 -4.88 -11.28
CA PHE A 29 6.59 -5.09 -10.54
C PHE A 29 6.59 -4.45 -9.17
N HIS A 30 7.57 -4.76 -8.31
CA HIS A 30 7.41 -4.43 -6.89
C HIS A 30 7.43 -2.93 -6.64
N TYR A 31 8.43 -2.22 -7.18
CA TYR A 31 8.55 -0.78 -7.00
C TYR A 31 7.39 -0.01 -7.63
N PRO A 32 7.02 -0.22 -8.91
CA PRO A 32 5.89 0.48 -9.54
C PRO A 32 4.55 0.22 -8.84
N GLN A 33 4.37 -0.96 -8.22
CA GLN A 33 3.12 -1.29 -7.52
C GLN A 33 3.06 -0.79 -6.08
N GLU A 34 4.18 -0.73 -5.35
CA GLU A 34 4.20 -0.24 -3.95
C GLU A 34 4.31 1.29 -3.86
N LEU A 35 5.04 1.94 -4.77
CA LEU A 35 5.17 3.40 -4.80
C LEU A 35 3.83 4.16 -4.70
N PRO A 36 2.80 3.87 -5.52
CA PRO A 36 1.53 4.58 -5.42
C PRO A 36 0.76 4.27 -4.11
N LYS A 37 1.03 3.15 -3.43
CA LYS A 37 0.43 2.84 -2.12
C LYS A 37 1.08 3.67 -1.02
N TYR A 38 2.40 3.83 -1.08
CA TYR A 38 3.16 4.76 -0.24
C TYR A 38 2.69 6.20 -0.44
N LEU A 39 2.65 6.71 -1.68
CA LEU A 39 2.26 8.10 -1.96
C LEU A 39 0.80 8.41 -1.58
N ARG A 40 -0.09 7.42 -1.60
CA ARG A 40 -1.47 7.57 -1.11
C ARG A 40 -1.59 7.63 0.41
N GLY A 41 -0.52 7.33 1.17
CA GLY A 41 -0.54 7.36 2.63
C GLY A 41 -1.21 6.13 3.25
N TYR A 42 -1.10 4.96 2.61
CA TYR A 42 -1.70 3.74 3.15
C TYR A 42 -0.91 3.08 4.28
N HIS A 43 0.35 3.49 4.46
CA HIS A 43 1.26 2.92 5.45
C HIS A 43 1.52 3.91 6.58
N LEU A 44 1.74 3.38 7.78
CA LEU A 44 2.22 4.18 8.91
C LEU A 44 3.71 4.41 8.74
N CYS A 45 4.10 5.65 8.48
CA CYS A 45 5.48 6.05 8.24
C CYS A 45 5.92 7.06 9.31
N THR A 46 7.16 6.93 9.80
CA THR A 46 7.75 7.97 10.62
C THR A 46 8.21 9.16 9.76
N LYS A 47 8.47 10.32 10.38
CA LYS A 47 9.05 11.46 9.66
C LYS A 47 10.42 11.11 9.07
N GLU A 48 11.22 10.33 9.79
CA GLU A 48 12.52 9.88 9.33
C GLU A 48 12.41 8.97 8.10
N ASP A 49 11.48 8.00 8.12
CA ASP A 49 11.21 7.14 6.96
C ASP A 49 10.87 7.97 5.73
N MET A 50 9.98 8.95 5.86
CA MET A 50 9.55 9.80 4.75
C MET A 50 10.67 10.68 4.19
N VAL A 51 11.55 11.20 5.06
CA VAL A 51 12.72 11.96 4.61
C VAL A 51 13.70 11.07 3.85
N ASN A 52 13.99 9.88 4.38
CA ASN A 52 14.88 8.92 3.73
C ASN A 52 14.30 8.43 2.39
N ILE A 53 13.04 7.98 2.38
CA ILE A 53 12.33 7.58 1.17
C ILE A 53 12.26 8.74 0.17
N GLY A 54 11.96 9.96 0.61
CA GLY A 54 11.92 11.13 -0.26
C GLY A 54 13.25 11.37 -0.99
N ALA A 55 14.39 11.11 -0.35
CA ALA A 55 15.71 11.19 -0.99
C ALA A 55 15.92 10.08 -2.02
N LEU A 56 15.48 8.84 -1.72
CA LEU A 56 15.53 7.72 -2.65
C LEU A 56 14.64 7.98 -3.88
N LEU A 57 13.40 8.42 -3.68
CA LEU A 57 12.46 8.72 -4.76
C LEU A 57 12.91 9.91 -5.61
N PHE A 58 13.52 10.93 -4.98
CA PHE A 58 14.12 12.03 -5.74
C PHE A 58 15.22 11.51 -6.66
N ARG A 59 16.10 10.63 -6.15
CA ARG A 59 17.16 10.03 -6.95
C ARG A 59 16.61 9.30 -8.17
N VAL A 60 15.55 8.52 -7.99
CA VAL A 60 14.89 7.77 -9.08
C VAL A 60 14.27 8.74 -10.08
N LYS A 61 13.57 9.79 -9.62
CA LYS A 61 12.89 10.76 -10.47
C LYS A 61 13.83 11.67 -11.25
N SER A 62 14.93 12.12 -10.65
CA SER A 62 15.90 13.01 -11.28
C SER A 62 16.97 12.26 -12.08
N ASN A 63 16.93 10.92 -12.08
CA ASN A 63 17.99 10.08 -12.65
C ASN A 63 19.39 10.51 -12.16
N ASN A 64 19.52 10.69 -10.84
CA ASN A 64 20.74 11.18 -10.18
C ASN A 64 21.19 12.63 -10.50
N ASP A 65 20.39 13.43 -11.19
CA ASP A 65 20.71 14.83 -11.48
C ASP A 65 20.61 15.73 -10.24
N LYS A 66 21.77 16.09 -9.67
CA LYS A 66 21.89 16.95 -8.49
C LYS A 66 21.44 18.39 -8.76
N SER A 67 21.45 18.87 -10.01
CA SER A 67 21.02 20.23 -10.31
C SER A 67 19.52 20.43 -9.99
N GLN A 68 18.75 19.34 -9.97
CA GLN A 68 17.32 19.35 -9.67
C GLN A 68 16.99 19.39 -8.17
N LEU A 69 17.97 19.38 -7.26
CA LEU A 69 17.72 19.45 -5.81
C LEU A 69 16.92 20.71 -5.42
N ILE A 70 17.07 21.80 -6.17
CA ILE A 70 16.30 23.04 -5.97
C ILE A 70 14.81 22.89 -6.29
N MET A 71 14.42 21.87 -7.06
CA MET A 71 13.04 21.61 -7.49
C MET A 71 12.27 20.70 -6.52
N ILE A 72 12.92 20.13 -5.49
CA ILE A 72 12.28 19.18 -4.57
C ILE A 72 10.98 19.72 -3.97
N SER A 73 10.95 20.99 -3.56
CA SER A 73 9.73 21.63 -3.01
C SER A 73 8.54 21.62 -3.99
N LYS A 74 8.79 21.61 -5.30
CA LYS A 74 7.75 21.52 -6.35
C LYS A 74 7.34 20.08 -6.65
N MET A 75 8.17 19.10 -6.29
CA MET A 75 7.98 17.67 -6.57
C MET A 75 7.47 16.87 -5.37
N LEU A 76 7.16 17.52 -4.23
CA LEU A 76 6.85 16.80 -2.98
C LEU A 76 5.72 15.77 -3.09
N LYS A 77 4.74 15.98 -3.97
CA LYS A 77 3.64 15.03 -4.23
C LYS A 77 4.10 13.68 -4.82
N ASP A 78 5.30 13.66 -5.41
CA ASP A 78 5.94 12.46 -5.95
C ASP A 78 6.89 11.79 -4.95
N LEU A 79 7.16 12.42 -3.80
CA LEU A 79 8.22 12.03 -2.86
C LEU A 79 7.70 11.71 -1.45
N VAL A 80 6.61 12.37 -1.04
CA VAL A 80 6.04 12.33 0.31
C VAL A 80 4.57 11.90 0.22
N PRO A 81 4.05 11.09 1.17
CA PRO A 81 2.65 10.72 1.20
C PRO A 81 1.73 11.95 1.23
N ASN A 82 0.64 11.89 0.46
CA ASN A 82 -0.28 13.02 0.25
C ASN A 82 -0.83 13.61 1.55
N ASP A 83 -1.11 12.75 2.53
CA ASP A 83 -1.62 13.12 3.85
C ASP A 83 -0.57 13.74 4.77
N MET A 84 0.72 13.59 4.44
CA MET A 84 1.85 14.10 5.23
C MET A 84 2.52 15.34 4.61
N LEU A 85 2.07 15.81 3.44
CA LEU A 85 2.63 17.00 2.78
C LEU A 85 2.63 18.24 3.67
N LYS A 86 1.64 18.39 4.55
CA LYS A 86 1.50 19.53 5.48
C LYS A 86 2.14 19.31 6.84
N ALA A 87 2.83 18.18 7.07
CA ALA A 87 3.46 17.86 8.34
C ALA A 87 4.70 18.72 8.67
N MET A 88 5.26 19.39 7.65
CA MET A 88 6.27 20.44 7.75
C MET A 88 6.19 21.34 6.51
N SER A 89 6.91 22.47 6.52
CA SER A 89 6.92 23.38 5.36
C SER A 89 7.63 22.75 4.14
N ALA A 90 7.30 23.21 2.92
CA ALA A 90 7.94 22.70 1.71
C ALA A 90 9.47 22.90 1.71
N THR A 91 9.94 24.03 2.26
CA THR A 91 11.37 24.34 2.42
C THR A 91 12.04 23.41 3.43
N GLU A 92 11.34 23.06 4.52
CA GLU A 92 11.84 22.11 5.52
C GLU A 92 11.92 20.69 4.97
N TRP A 93 10.90 20.23 4.24
CA TRP A 93 10.95 18.98 3.49
C TRP A 93 12.15 18.95 2.55
N GLN A 94 12.30 19.99 1.72
CA GLN A 94 13.43 20.10 0.79
C GLN A 94 14.78 20.03 1.52
N LYS A 95 14.96 20.81 2.60
CA LYS A 95 16.20 20.80 3.39
C LYS A 95 16.52 19.40 3.91
N ASN A 96 15.54 18.71 4.51
CA ASN A 96 15.73 17.40 5.10
C ASN A 96 16.00 16.31 4.05
N ILE A 97 15.28 16.34 2.93
CA ILE A 97 15.48 15.40 1.81
C ILE A 97 16.86 15.61 1.18
N VAL A 98 17.29 16.86 0.95
CA VAL A 98 18.65 17.17 0.44
C VAL A 98 19.71 16.63 1.39
N ALA A 99 19.53 16.82 2.70
CA ALA A 99 20.46 16.31 3.70
C ALA A 99 20.54 14.76 3.69
N ALA A 100 19.41 14.07 3.55
CA ALA A 100 19.38 12.61 3.44
C ALA A 100 20.01 12.11 2.12
N TYR A 101 19.74 12.77 1.00
CA TYR A 101 20.32 12.46 -0.30
C TYR A 101 21.86 12.53 -0.26
N ASN A 102 22.41 13.57 0.36
CA ASN A 102 23.86 13.77 0.46
C ASN A 102 24.58 12.73 1.35
N LYS A 103 23.85 12.01 2.22
CA LYS A 103 24.42 10.90 3.02
C LYS A 103 24.62 9.61 2.22
N GLN A 104 24.15 9.56 0.98
CA GLN A 104 24.21 8.37 0.12
C GLN A 104 24.98 8.69 -1.18
N PRO A 105 26.25 9.11 -1.11
CA PRO A 105 27.03 9.41 -2.31
C PRO A 105 27.24 8.14 -3.16
N GLY A 106 27.20 8.28 -4.49
CA GLY A 106 27.47 7.18 -5.41
C GLY A 106 26.34 6.17 -5.62
N MET A 107 25.24 6.26 -4.86
CA MET A 107 24.11 5.34 -5.02
C MET A 107 23.47 5.44 -6.42
N THR A 108 23.24 4.30 -7.08
CA THR A 108 22.58 4.23 -8.38
C THR A 108 21.06 4.35 -8.27
N VAL A 109 20.36 4.49 -9.41
CA VAL A 109 18.88 4.51 -9.43
C VAL A 109 18.32 3.16 -8.99
N GLU A 110 18.90 2.06 -9.46
CA GLU A 110 18.45 0.70 -9.10
C GLU A 110 18.66 0.42 -7.61
N GLU A 111 19.80 0.84 -7.06
CA GLU A 111 20.07 0.74 -5.62
C GLU A 111 19.07 1.56 -4.80
N ALA A 112 18.65 2.72 -5.27
CA ALA A 112 17.64 3.53 -4.60
C ALA A 112 16.25 2.88 -4.66
N ILE A 113 15.87 2.26 -5.79
CA ILE A 113 14.64 1.48 -5.90
C ILE A 113 14.67 0.31 -4.91
N LEU A 114 15.78 -0.42 -4.86
CA LEU A 114 15.94 -1.55 -3.94
C LEU A 114 15.92 -1.08 -2.47
N ALA A 115 16.57 0.04 -2.16
CA ALA A 115 16.55 0.63 -0.83
C ALA A 115 15.14 1.05 -0.41
N PHE A 116 14.36 1.63 -1.32
CA PHE A 116 12.95 1.95 -1.08
C PHE A 116 12.18 0.67 -0.71
N LEU A 117 12.30 -0.38 -1.53
CA LEU A 117 11.64 -1.66 -1.28
C LEU A 117 12.04 -2.28 0.06
N LYS A 118 13.32 -2.21 0.43
CA LYS A 118 13.85 -2.70 1.72
C LYS A 118 13.31 -1.95 2.93
N VAL A 119 12.92 -0.68 2.78
CA VAL A 119 12.25 0.08 3.84
C VAL A 119 10.79 -0.35 3.92
N VAL A 120 10.05 -0.28 2.80
CA VAL A 120 8.61 -0.53 2.81
C VAL A 120 8.25 -1.98 3.13
N CYS A 121 9.10 -2.96 2.80
CA CYS A 121 8.84 -4.37 3.07
C CYS A 121 8.80 -4.75 4.55
N ARG A 122 9.25 -3.84 5.44
CA ARG A 122 9.21 -4.02 6.89
C ARG A 122 7.82 -3.72 7.47
N TRP A 123 6.99 -3.00 6.73
CA TRP A 123 5.66 -2.63 7.19
C TRP A 123 4.70 -3.82 7.10
N PRO A 124 3.80 -3.98 8.09
CA PRO A 124 2.82 -5.07 8.08
C PRO A 124 1.85 -4.97 6.88
N THR A 125 1.75 -3.79 6.27
CA THR A 125 0.88 -3.50 5.15
C THR A 125 1.57 -3.54 3.78
N PHE A 126 2.83 -3.99 3.71
CA PHE A 126 3.54 -4.21 2.46
C PHE A 126 2.83 -5.26 1.58
N GLY A 127 2.70 -4.98 0.29
CA GLY A 127 2.06 -5.91 -0.65
C GLY A 127 0.56 -6.08 -0.43
N CYS A 128 -0.08 -5.28 0.43
CA CYS A 128 -1.52 -5.28 0.59
C CYS A 128 -2.23 -4.72 -0.64
N ALA A 129 -3.42 -5.24 -0.95
CA ALA A 129 -4.43 -4.52 -1.70
C ALA A 129 -5.28 -3.71 -0.73
N PHE A 130 -5.55 -2.44 -1.04
CA PHE A 130 -6.28 -1.53 -0.17
C PHE A 130 -7.59 -1.08 -0.80
N PHE A 131 -8.65 -1.05 -0.01
CA PHE A 131 -9.98 -0.60 -0.41
C PHE A 131 -10.54 0.32 0.66
N GLU A 132 -10.90 1.54 0.28
CA GLU A 132 -11.70 2.40 1.15
C GLU A 132 -13.17 2.03 0.98
N VAL A 133 -13.82 1.72 2.09
CA VAL A 133 -15.18 1.18 2.11
C VAL A 133 -15.96 1.86 3.22
N LYS A 134 -17.28 1.89 3.06
CA LYS A 134 -18.19 2.26 4.15
C LYS A 134 -18.66 1.00 4.86
N GLN A 135 -18.34 0.84 6.14
CA GLN A 135 -18.79 -0.29 6.95
C GLN A 135 -20.07 0.08 7.72
N THR A 136 -20.95 -0.89 7.95
CA THR A 136 -22.23 -0.69 8.65
C THR A 136 -22.47 -1.72 9.75
N SER A 137 -21.41 -2.40 10.20
CA SER A 137 -21.52 -3.60 11.05
C SER A 137 -21.04 -3.40 12.47
N ASP A 138 -19.97 -2.64 12.69
CA ASP A 138 -19.42 -2.39 14.01
C ASP A 138 -19.53 -0.90 14.36
N PRO A 139 -20.40 -0.51 15.31
CA PRO A 139 -20.56 0.88 15.71
C PRO A 139 -19.33 1.47 16.44
N ASN A 140 -18.37 0.63 16.87
CA ASN A 140 -17.12 1.11 17.46
C ASN A 140 -16.10 1.56 16.41
N PHE A 141 -16.31 1.19 15.14
CA PHE A 141 -15.46 1.61 14.03
C PHE A 141 -16.06 2.84 13.34
N PRO A 142 -15.23 3.71 12.73
CA PRO A 142 -15.75 4.79 11.90
C PRO A 142 -16.54 4.23 10.72
N ASP A 143 -17.48 5.00 10.19
CA ASP A 143 -18.26 4.62 9.00
C ASP A 143 -17.35 4.30 7.82
N ILE A 144 -16.29 5.08 7.62
CA ILE A 144 -15.30 4.86 6.55
C ILE A 144 -14.08 4.19 7.14
N VAL A 145 -13.76 3.00 6.63
CA VAL A 145 -12.59 2.21 6.98
C VAL A 145 -11.78 1.85 5.74
N ARG A 146 -10.51 1.53 5.94
CA ARG A 146 -9.63 0.99 4.90
C ARG A 146 -9.44 -0.50 5.13
N ILE A 147 -9.91 -1.31 4.19
CA ILE A 147 -9.66 -2.75 4.16
C ILE A 147 -8.31 -2.99 3.49
N ALA A 148 -7.43 -3.73 4.15
CA ALA A 148 -6.17 -4.20 3.61
C ALA A 148 -6.20 -5.73 3.50
N ILE A 149 -5.99 -6.27 2.30
CA ILE A 149 -5.95 -7.71 2.04
C ILE A 149 -4.53 -8.12 1.69
N SER A 150 -3.98 -9.09 2.40
CA SER A 150 -2.61 -9.59 2.22
C SER A 150 -2.51 -11.09 2.47
N LYS A 151 -1.29 -11.64 2.45
CA LYS A 151 -1.04 -13.03 2.83
C LYS A 151 -1.44 -13.36 4.27
N GLN A 152 -1.56 -12.36 5.14
CA GLN A 152 -1.92 -12.54 6.55
C GLN A 152 -3.44 -12.60 6.77
N GLY A 153 -4.25 -12.21 5.79
CA GLY A 153 -5.69 -12.13 5.92
C GLY A 153 -6.24 -10.76 5.52
N VAL A 154 -7.31 -10.36 6.22
CA VAL A 154 -8.00 -9.09 6.02
C VAL A 154 -7.83 -8.22 7.27
N ALA A 155 -7.26 -7.03 7.13
CA ALA A 155 -7.17 -6.03 8.19
C ALA A 155 -8.13 -4.86 7.92
N ILE A 156 -8.71 -4.33 8.99
CA ILE A 156 -9.54 -3.13 9.00
C ILE A 156 -8.70 -2.02 9.63
N ILE A 157 -8.50 -0.93 8.90
CA ILE A 157 -7.56 0.14 9.25
C ILE A 157 -8.31 1.47 9.30
N HIS A 158 -8.08 2.27 10.34
CA HIS A 158 -8.60 3.62 10.42
C HIS A 158 -7.93 4.50 9.35
N PRO A 159 -8.66 5.16 8.43
CA PRO A 159 -8.07 5.76 7.23
C PRO A 159 -7.16 6.96 7.53
N LYS A 160 -7.41 7.71 8.62
CA LYS A 160 -6.61 8.86 9.08
C LYS A 160 -5.42 8.47 9.97
N THR A 161 -5.67 7.83 11.12
CA THR A 161 -4.61 7.46 12.08
C THR A 161 -3.74 6.31 11.59
N LYS A 162 -4.27 5.49 10.66
CA LYS A 162 -3.65 4.27 10.13
C LYS A 162 -3.52 3.14 11.16
N ASP A 163 -4.24 3.26 12.27
CA ASP A 163 -4.30 2.21 13.29
C ASP A 163 -5.06 0.99 12.75
N VAL A 164 -4.56 -0.19 13.09
CA VAL A 164 -5.23 -1.45 12.78
C VAL A 164 -6.34 -1.66 13.82
N LEU A 165 -7.59 -1.57 13.39
CA LEU A 165 -8.78 -1.73 14.22
C LEU A 165 -9.10 -3.21 14.47
N ALA A 166 -8.91 -4.03 13.44
CA ALA A 166 -9.10 -5.48 13.53
C ALA A 166 -8.26 -6.20 12.46
N THR A 167 -7.87 -7.45 12.76
CA THR A 167 -7.23 -8.35 11.80
C THR A 167 -7.94 -9.70 11.82
N HIS A 168 -8.30 -10.18 10.64
CA HIS A 168 -9.01 -11.43 10.42
C HIS A 168 -8.16 -12.35 9.53
N PRO A 169 -7.42 -13.29 10.11
CA PRO A 169 -6.69 -14.29 9.34
C PRO A 169 -7.63 -15.16 8.50
N PHE A 170 -7.14 -15.69 7.37
CA PHE A 170 -7.98 -16.46 6.44
C PHE A 170 -8.64 -17.68 7.08
N ASN A 171 -7.97 -18.37 8.01
CA ASN A 171 -8.54 -19.50 8.75
C ASN A 171 -9.70 -19.13 9.69
N ARG A 172 -9.95 -17.84 9.94
CA ARG A 172 -11.09 -17.34 10.71
C ARG A 172 -12.23 -16.85 9.83
N ILE A 173 -12.05 -16.75 8.51
CA ILE A 173 -13.08 -16.32 7.57
C ILE A 173 -13.88 -17.55 7.15
N ALA A 174 -15.13 -17.64 7.61
CA ALA A 174 -16.01 -18.77 7.31
C ALA A 174 -16.71 -18.65 5.96
N ASN A 175 -17.09 -17.43 5.57
CA ASN A 175 -17.75 -17.16 4.30
C ASN A 175 -17.59 -15.69 3.87
N TRP A 176 -17.72 -15.42 2.59
CA TRP A 176 -17.78 -14.10 2.00
C TRP A 176 -18.81 -14.09 0.86
N CYS A 177 -19.47 -12.97 0.65
CA CYS A 177 -20.40 -12.82 -0.46
C CYS A 177 -20.49 -11.34 -0.85
N SER A 178 -20.94 -11.08 -2.08
CA SER A 178 -21.02 -9.73 -2.63
C SER A 178 -22.27 -9.51 -3.46
N GLY A 179 -22.82 -8.30 -3.34
CA GLY A 179 -23.75 -7.73 -4.30
C GLY A 179 -23.04 -6.83 -5.31
N SER A 180 -23.80 -6.02 -6.04
CA SER A 180 -23.25 -5.06 -7.00
C SER A 180 -22.52 -3.88 -6.34
N THR A 181 -22.91 -3.52 -5.12
CA THR A 181 -22.44 -2.31 -4.39
C THR A 181 -21.90 -2.59 -3.00
N TYR A 182 -21.86 -3.86 -2.58
CA TYR A 182 -21.39 -4.25 -1.26
C TYR A 182 -20.73 -5.62 -1.28
N PHE A 183 -19.90 -5.88 -0.28
CA PHE A 183 -19.48 -7.22 0.10
C PHE A 183 -19.63 -7.41 1.59
N HIS A 184 -19.75 -8.66 2.02
CA HIS A 184 -19.64 -9.00 3.42
C HIS A 184 -18.72 -10.19 3.65
N ILE A 185 -18.09 -10.20 4.82
CA ILE A 185 -17.22 -11.26 5.31
C ILE A 185 -17.79 -11.73 6.64
N THR A 186 -17.96 -13.04 6.81
CA THR A 186 -18.35 -13.65 8.09
C THR A 186 -17.10 -14.23 8.76
N VAL A 187 -16.76 -13.68 9.92
CA VAL A 187 -15.59 -14.10 10.72
C VAL A 187 -16.06 -14.92 11.92
N GLY A 188 -15.45 -16.08 12.17
CA GLY A 188 -15.82 -16.99 13.24
C GLY A 188 -16.58 -18.22 12.72
N ASN A 189 -17.56 -18.73 13.46
CA ASN A 189 -18.38 -19.85 13.00
C ASN A 189 -19.68 -19.38 12.31
N LEU A 190 -20.34 -20.26 11.55
CA LEU A 190 -21.55 -19.91 10.80
C LEU A 190 -22.76 -19.54 11.67
N VAL A 191 -22.73 -19.83 12.98
CA VAL A 191 -23.87 -19.69 13.91
C VAL A 191 -23.79 -18.43 14.79
N LYS A 192 -22.58 -17.96 15.11
CA LYS A 192 -22.27 -16.80 15.99
C LYS A 192 -21.16 -15.90 15.44
N GLY A 193 -20.80 -16.04 14.16
CA GLY A 193 -19.75 -15.25 13.54
C GLY A 193 -20.13 -13.78 13.39
N ASN A 194 -19.15 -12.90 13.55
CA ASN A 194 -19.31 -11.46 13.30
C ASN A 194 -19.34 -11.23 11.80
N LYS A 195 -20.42 -10.62 11.30
CA LYS A 195 -20.55 -10.22 9.90
C LYS A 195 -20.01 -8.81 9.74
N ILE A 196 -19.16 -8.61 8.75
CA ILE A 196 -18.62 -7.30 8.36
C ILE A 196 -19.17 -7.00 6.99
N LEU A 197 -20.09 -6.05 6.89
CA LEU A 197 -20.70 -5.54 5.68
C LEU A 197 -20.03 -4.23 5.27
N CYS A 198 -19.56 -4.19 4.04
CA CYS A 198 -18.81 -3.08 3.46
C CYS A 198 -19.45 -2.66 2.13
N GLU A 199 -19.83 -1.40 2.00
CA GLU A 199 -20.28 -0.77 0.77
C GLU A 199 -19.08 -0.19 0.00
N THR A 200 -19.01 -0.47 -1.30
CA THR A 200 -17.95 0.06 -2.18
C THR A 200 -18.36 -0.06 -3.65
N SER A 201 -17.82 0.81 -4.51
CA SER A 201 -17.93 0.67 -5.97
C SER A 201 -16.90 -0.31 -6.56
N LEU A 202 -15.92 -0.74 -5.75
CA LEU A 202 -14.82 -1.61 -6.17
C LEU A 202 -15.05 -3.09 -5.79
N VAL A 203 -16.32 -3.52 -5.68
CA VAL A 203 -16.70 -4.84 -5.18
C VAL A 203 -15.99 -5.96 -5.93
N ASN A 204 -16.04 -5.92 -7.27
CA ASN A 204 -15.45 -6.96 -8.12
C ASN A 204 -13.94 -7.10 -7.88
N THR A 205 -13.22 -5.98 -7.75
CA THR A 205 -11.77 -6.01 -7.48
C THR A 205 -11.47 -6.53 -6.08
N CYS A 206 -12.21 -6.05 -5.06
CA CYS A 206 -12.02 -6.46 -3.67
C CYS A 206 -12.26 -7.97 -3.49
N ILE A 207 -13.40 -8.46 -3.98
CA ILE A 207 -13.75 -9.89 -3.91
C ILE A 207 -12.79 -10.74 -4.72
N THR A 208 -12.37 -10.29 -5.90
CA THR A 208 -11.40 -11.04 -6.71
C THR A 208 -10.07 -11.23 -5.96
N VAL A 209 -9.57 -10.19 -5.29
CA VAL A 209 -8.34 -10.30 -4.49
C VAL A 209 -8.56 -11.21 -3.29
N LEU A 210 -9.66 -11.03 -2.55
CA LEU A 210 -10.02 -11.86 -1.40
C LEU A 210 -10.11 -13.34 -1.79
N PHE A 211 -10.83 -13.64 -2.86
CA PHE A 211 -11.05 -14.98 -3.39
C PHE A 211 -9.74 -15.67 -3.79
N VAL A 212 -8.87 -14.96 -4.53
CA VAL A 212 -7.59 -15.53 -4.96
C VAL A 212 -6.68 -15.82 -3.75
N CYS A 213 -6.68 -14.96 -2.72
CA CYS A 213 -5.93 -15.23 -1.50
C CYS A 213 -6.48 -16.43 -0.71
N LEU A 214 -7.80 -16.56 -0.61
CA LEU A 214 -8.46 -17.67 0.09
C LEU A 214 -8.25 -19.01 -0.64
N LEU A 215 -8.33 -19.03 -1.97
CA LEU A 215 -8.03 -20.23 -2.75
C LEU A 215 -6.60 -20.72 -2.49
N LEU A 216 -5.61 -19.82 -2.50
CA LEU A 216 -4.24 -20.22 -2.17
C LEU A 216 -4.12 -20.73 -0.73
N PHE A 217 -4.83 -20.14 0.22
CA PHE A 217 -4.72 -20.54 1.63
C PHE A 217 -5.34 -21.92 1.90
N PHE A 218 -6.45 -22.27 1.26
CA PHE A 218 -7.16 -23.54 1.51
C PHE A 218 -6.70 -24.69 0.61
N TYR A 219 -6.09 -24.41 -0.54
CA TYR A 219 -5.75 -25.43 -1.55
C TYR A 219 -4.25 -25.57 -1.84
N CYS A 220 -3.36 -24.88 -1.11
CA CYS A 220 -1.90 -25.05 -1.16
C CYS A 220 -1.34 -25.25 0.25
#